data_AF-A0A4R8SLI5-F1
#
_entry.id   AF-A0A4R8SLI5-F1
#
_cell.length_a   1.000
_cell.length_b   1.000
_cell.length_c   1.000
_cell.angle_alpha   90.00
_cell.angle_beta   90.00
_cell.angle_gamma   90.00
#
_symmetry.space_group_name_H-M   'P 1'
#
loop_
_entity.id
_entity.type
_entity.pdbx_description
1 polymer ?
#
loop_
_entity_poly.entity_id
_entity_poly.type
_entity_poly.pdbx_seq_one_letter_code
_entity_poly.pdbx_strand_id
1 'polypeptide(L)'
;MGSAARILGTTPAFLRSLDEVKLLTPQRSEGGHRRYSRYQLRIAARVRELIEGGTALDAACRIIILEDQLAEAHAINARLHRSLDNLHTTASGENPQP
;
A
#
# COMPACT_ATOMS: atom_id res chain seq x y z
N MET A 1 12.66 4.94 18.08
CA MET A 1 12.96 3.74 17.25
C MET A 1 12.48 2.42 17.87
N GLY A 2 12.28 2.30 19.19
CA GLY A 2 11.85 1.03 19.81
C GLY A 2 10.37 0.65 19.68
N SER A 3 9.44 1.62 19.61
CA SER A 3 8.00 1.28 19.60
C SER A 3 7.53 0.59 18.31
N ALA A 4 7.93 1.09 17.13
CA ALA A 4 7.50 0.50 15.87
C ALA A 4 8.00 -0.95 15.70
N ALA A 5 9.29 -1.16 16.00
CA ALA A 5 9.92 -2.47 15.99
C ALA A 5 9.24 -3.44 16.98
N ARG A 6 8.95 -2.98 18.20
CA ARG A 6 8.25 -3.79 19.22
C ARG A 6 6.81 -4.13 18.83
N ILE A 7 6.06 -3.18 18.28
CA ILE A 7 4.67 -3.38 17.83
C ILE A 7 4.62 -4.39 16.67
N LEU A 8 5.60 -4.32 15.78
CA LEU A 8 5.68 -5.22 14.63
C LEU A 8 6.39 -6.53 14.96
N GLY A 9 6.94 -6.73 16.16
CA GLY A 9 7.78 -7.90 16.47
C GLY A 9 9.00 -8.01 15.57
N THR A 10 9.56 -6.89 15.10
CA THR A 10 10.73 -6.84 14.22
C THR A 10 11.92 -6.20 14.91
N THR A 11 13.10 -6.32 14.30
CA THR A 11 14.28 -5.62 14.79
C THR A 11 14.33 -4.18 14.24
N PRO A 12 14.88 -3.21 14.98
CA PRO A 12 15.17 -1.89 14.44
C PRO A 12 16.10 -1.95 13.21
N ALA A 13 16.94 -2.98 13.09
CA ALA A 13 17.78 -3.23 11.93
C ALA A 13 16.95 -3.53 10.67
N PHE A 14 15.89 -4.31 10.79
CA PHE A 14 14.96 -4.59 9.70
C PHE A 14 14.25 -3.32 9.19
N LEU A 15 13.77 -2.47 10.10
CA LEU A 15 13.17 -1.19 9.70
C LEU A 15 14.19 -0.23 9.05
N ARG A 16 15.50 -0.39 9.33
CA ARG A 16 16.57 0.36 8.66
C ARG A 16 16.85 -0.19 7.27
N SER A 17 16.89 -1.51 7.07
CA SER A 17 17.10 -2.09 5.74
C SER A 17 15.95 -1.74 4.78
N LEU A 18 14.71 -1.67 5.28
CA LEU A 18 13.55 -1.21 4.50
C LEU A 18 13.60 0.28 4.11
N ASP A 19 14.24 1.11 4.94
CA ASP A 19 14.48 2.54 4.64
C ASP A 19 15.60 2.69 3.60
N GLU A 20 16.67 1.89 3.69
CA GLU A 20 17.79 1.91 2.73
C GLU A 20 17.35 1.54 1.31
N VAL A 21 16.45 0.56 1.15
CA VAL A 21 15.87 0.20 -0.16
C VAL A 21 14.77 1.17 -0.62
N LYS A 22 14.55 2.29 0.09
CA LYS A 22 13.52 3.31 -0.17
C LYS A 22 12.08 2.79 -0.20
N LEU A 23 11.83 1.58 0.31
CA LEU A 23 10.48 1.04 0.43
C LEU A 23 9.68 1.79 1.51
N LEU A 24 10.37 2.31 2.52
CA LEU A 24 9.80 3.21 3.52
C LEU A 24 10.44 4.59 3.38
N THR A 25 9.62 5.64 3.35
CA THR A 25 10.06 7.04 3.40
C THR A 25 9.66 7.63 4.76
N PRO A 26 10.41 7.36 5.84
CA PRO A 26 10.04 7.86 7.16
C PRO A 26 10.16 9.38 7.19
N GLN A 27 9.15 10.03 7.77
CA GLN A 27 9.28 11.45 8.09
C GLN A 27 10.24 11.60 9.28
N ARG A 28 11.20 12.51 9.15
CA ARG A 28 12.08 12.88 10.26
C ARG A 28 11.35 13.92 11.10
N SER A 29 11.10 13.62 12.37
CA SER A 29 10.66 14.65 13.32
C SER A 29 11.82 15.58 13.67
N GLU A 30 11.52 16.78 14.16
CA GLU A 30 12.53 17.76 14.61
C GLU A 30 13.50 17.19 15.66
N GLY A 31 13.05 16.20 16.44
CA GLY A 31 13.89 15.50 17.43
C GLY A 31 14.73 14.34 16.86
N GLY A 32 14.91 14.21 15.54
CA GLY A 32 15.75 13.17 14.93
C GLY A 32 15.15 11.76 14.91
N HIS A 33 13.88 11.61 15.27
CA HIS A 33 13.21 10.31 15.30
C HIS A 33 12.52 10.01 13.97
N ARG A 34 12.73 8.80 13.44
CA ARG A 34 11.98 8.29 12.28
C ARG A 34 10.54 8.01 12.68
N ARG A 35 9.59 8.72 12.07
CA ARG A 35 8.15 8.47 12.22
C ARG A 35 7.67 7.69 11.00
N TYR A 36 7.22 6.48 11.27
CA TYR A 36 6.56 5.65 10.26
C TYR A 36 5.06 5.90 10.30
N SER A 37 4.44 6.06 9.15
CA SER A 37 2.98 6.10 9.05
C SER A 37 2.39 4.71 9.32
N ARG A 38 1.10 4.65 9.64
CA ARG A 38 0.40 3.36 9.83
C ARG A 38 0.45 2.50 8.57
N TYR A 39 0.44 3.12 7.40
CA TYR A 39 0.63 2.47 6.10
C TYR A 39 2.01 1.81 5.98
N GLN A 40 3.06 2.56 6.34
CA GLN A 40 4.44 2.06 6.33
C GLN A 40 4.66 0.88 7.28
N LEU A 41 4.03 0.89 8.46
CA LEU A 41 4.08 -0.23 9.38
C LEU A 41 3.37 -1.48 8.83
N ARG A 42 2.27 -1.30 8.10
CA ARG A 42 1.55 -2.40 7.43
C ARG A 42 2.40 -3.02 6.33
N ILE A 43 3.09 -2.20 5.52
CA ILE A 43 4.06 -2.69 4.53
C ILE A 43 5.17 -3.49 5.22
N ALA A 44 5.76 -2.95 6.29
CA ALA A 44 6.83 -3.63 7.01
C ALA A 44 6.41 -5.00 7.58
N ALA A 45 5.17 -5.12 8.07
CA ALA A 45 4.59 -6.40 8.49
C ALA A 45 4.49 -7.40 7.33
N ARG A 46 3.98 -6.94 6.18
CA ARG A 46 3.82 -7.78 4.98
C ARG A 46 5.16 -8.27 4.42
N VAL A 47 6.17 -7.39 4.37
CA VAL A 47 7.52 -7.78 3.95
C VAL A 47 8.06 -8.89 4.87
N ARG A 48 7.85 -8.76 6.19
CA ARG A 48 8.29 -9.78 7.14
C ARG A 48 7.62 -11.13 6.86
N GLU A 49 6.31 -11.16 6.68
CA GLU A 49 5.58 -12.40 6.36
C GLU A 49 6.12 -13.10 5.11
N LEU A 50 6.43 -12.32 4.05
CA LEU A 50 7.00 -12.85 2.82
C LEU A 50 8.39 -13.45 3.05
N ILE A 51 9.24 -12.78 3.84
CA ILE A 51 10.59 -13.25 4.17
C ILE A 51 10.55 -14.49 5.07
N GLU A 52 9.67 -14.52 6.07
CA GLU A 52 9.43 -15.69 6.91
C GLU A 52 8.97 -16.90 6.07
N GLY A 53 8.24 -16.66 4.98
CA GLY A 53 7.88 -17.66 3.98
C GLY A 53 8.99 -18.06 2.99
N GLY A 54 10.21 -17.52 3.14
CA GLY A 54 11.36 -17.84 2.29
C GLY A 54 11.53 -16.94 1.07
N THR A 55 10.77 -15.85 0.96
CA THR A 55 10.93 -14.87 -0.12
C THR A 55 12.13 -13.96 0.15
N ALA A 56 12.97 -13.72 -0.85
CA ALA A 56 14.04 -12.74 -0.74
C ALA A 56 13.46 -11.32 -0.53
N LEU A 57 14.21 -10.46 0.19
CA LEU A 57 13.75 -9.10 0.52
C LEU A 57 13.42 -8.27 -0.74
N ASP A 58 14.24 -8.38 -1.79
CA ASP A 58 14.01 -7.66 -3.06
C ASP A 58 12.72 -8.12 -3.76
N ALA A 59 12.46 -9.43 -3.78
CA ALA A 59 11.25 -10.02 -4.31
C ALA A 59 10.03 -9.61 -3.48
N ALA A 60 10.14 -9.60 -2.14
CA ALA A 60 9.07 -9.15 -1.26
C ALA A 60 8.73 -7.66 -1.50
N CYS A 61 9.75 -6.80 -1.64
CA CYS A 61 9.57 -5.40 -2.02
C CYS A 61 8.83 -5.27 -3.37
N ARG A 62 9.26 -6.04 -4.37
CA ARG A 62 8.66 -6.01 -5.71
C ARG A 62 7.22 -6.52 -5.73
N ILE A 63 6.91 -7.56 -4.97
CA ILE A 63 5.55 -8.09 -4.81
C ILE A 63 4.62 -7.01 -4.27
N ILE A 64 5.01 -6.32 -3.19
CA ILE A 64 4.16 -5.30 -2.56
C ILE A 64 3.90 -4.13 -3.51
N ILE A 65 4.91 -3.67 -4.24
CA ILE A 65 4.73 -2.59 -5.22
C ILE A 65 3.73 -3.01 -6.31
N LEU A 66 3.82 -4.25 -6.78
CA LEU A 66 2.89 -4.78 -7.78
C LEU A 66 1.48 -4.98 -7.22
N GLU A 67 1.34 -5.44 -5.98
CA GLU A 67 0.06 -5.54 -5.28
C GLU A 67 -0.62 -4.15 -5.17
N ASP A 68 0.14 -3.11 -4.80
CA ASP A 68 -0.36 -1.73 -4.72
C ASP A 68 -0.79 -1.20 -6.11
N GLN A 69 0.03 -1.41 -7.14
CA GLN A 69 -0.31 -1.03 -8.52
C GLN A 69 -1.55 -1.76 -9.04
N LEU A 70 -1.67 -3.04 -8.74
CA LEU A 70 -2.82 -3.85 -9.13
C LEU A 70 -4.10 -3.37 -8.44
N ALA A 71 -4.02 -3.08 -7.14
CA ALA A 71 -5.14 -2.52 -6.38
C ALA A 71 -5.58 -1.16 -6.94
N GLU A 72 -4.63 -0.30 -7.32
CA GLU A 72 -4.93 0.99 -7.94
C GLU A 72 -5.60 0.82 -9.31
N ALA A 73 -5.06 -0.05 -10.17
CA ALA A 73 -5.65 -0.35 -11.47
C ALA A 73 -7.07 -0.90 -11.35
N HIS A 74 -7.32 -1.82 -10.41
CA HIS A 74 -8.67 -2.31 -10.14
C HIS A 74 -9.60 -1.22 -9.64
N ALA A 75 -9.14 -0.31 -8.78
CA ALA A 75 -9.94 0.81 -8.29
C ALA A 75 -10.30 1.81 -9.41
N ILE A 76 -9.40 2.03 -10.37
CA ILE A 76 -9.66 2.84 -11.57
C ILE A 76 -10.69 2.14 -12.44
N ASN A 77 -10.50 0.86 -12.76
CA ASN A 77 -11.43 0.08 -13.58
C ASN A 77 -12.84 0.06 -12.97
N ALA A 78 -12.95 -0.17 -11.66
CA ALA A 78 -14.23 -0.13 -10.96
C ALA A 78 -14.91 1.26 -11.00
N ARG A 79 -14.13 2.35 -10.99
CA ARG A 79 -14.67 3.70 -11.19
C ARG A 79 -15.15 3.91 -12.63
N LEU A 80 -14.37 3.50 -13.61
CA LEU A 80 -14.73 3.62 -15.03
C LEU A 80 -15.99 2.82 -15.36
N HIS A 81 -16.09 1.57 -14.90
CA HIS A 81 -17.30 0.76 -15.07
C HIS A 81 -18.53 1.43 -14.44
N ARG A 82 -18.42 1.95 -13.21
CA ARG A 82 -19.52 2.70 -12.59
C ARG A 82 -19.93 3.94 -13.40
N SER A 83 -18.97 4.67 -13.96
CA SER A 83 -19.27 5.83 -14.81
C SER A 83 -19.99 5.42 -16.10
N LEU A 84 -19.60 4.31 -16.73
CA LEU A 84 -20.29 3.77 -17.91
C LEU A 84 -21.71 3.30 -17.58
N ASP A 85 -21.90 2.60 -16.47
CA ASP A 85 -23.21 2.14 -16.01
C ASP A 85 -24.15 3.32 -15.73
N ASN A 86 -23.62 4.40 -15.13
CA ASN A 86 -24.37 5.63 -14.90
C ASN A 86 -24.81 6.29 -16.22
N LEU A 87 -23.92 6.34 -17.23
CA LEU A 87 -24.23 6.91 -18.54
C LEU A 87 -25.28 6.09 -19.30
N HIS A 88 -25.19 4.76 -19.27
CA HIS A 88 -26.20 3.87 -19.87
C HIS A 88 -27.55 3.98 -19.16
N THR A 89 -27.56 4.15 -17.84
CA THR A 89 -28.79 4.37 -17.07
C THR A 89 -29.44 5.71 -17.44
N THR A 90 -28.66 6.78 -17.59
CA THR A 90 -29.19 8.08 -18.03
C THR A 90 -29.71 8.05 -19.46
N ALA A 91 -29.05 7.33 -20.37
CA ALA A 91 -29.49 7.19 -21.76
C ALA A 91 -30.74 6.30 -21.92
N SER A 92 -30.97 5.38 -20.97
CA SER A 92 -32.16 4.50 -20.97
C SER A 92 -33.37 5.12 -20.23
N GLY A 93 -33.16 6.22 -19.49
CA GLY A 93 -34.19 6.88 -18.67
C GLY A 93 -34.96 8.01 -19.37
N GLU A 94 -34.58 8.41 -20.59
CA GLU A 94 -35.25 9.48 -21.32
C GLU A 94 -36.18 8.90 -22.40
N ASN A 95 -37.31 8.34 -21.95
CA ASN A 95 -38.50 8.23 -22.79
C ASN A 95 -39.47 9.31 -22.34
N PRO A 96 -39.49 10.51 -22.97
CA PRO A 96 -40.59 11.44 -22.77
C PRO A 96 -41.81 10.83 -23.47
N GLN A 97 -42.79 10.37 -22.69
CA GLN A 97 -44.12 10.13 -23.22
C GLN A 97 -45.09 11.22 -22.75
N PRO A 98 -46.04 11.57 -23.63
CA PRO A 98 -46.61 12.92 -23.80
C PRO A 98 -47.60 13.37 -22.72
#